data_AF-A0A7C8HU07-F1
#
_entry.id   AF-A0A7C8HU07-F1
#
_cell.length_a   1.000
_cell.length_b   1.000
_cell.length_c   1.000
_cell.angle_alpha   90.00
_cell.angle_beta   90.00
_cell.angle_gamma   90.00
#
_symmetry.space_group_name_H-M   'P 1'
#
loop_
_entity.id
_entity.type
_entity.pdbx_description
1 polymer ?
#
loop_
_entity_poly.entity_id
_entity_poly.type
_entity_poly.pdbx_seq_one_letter_code
_entity_poly.pdbx_strand_id
1 'polypeptide(L)'
;MSLAPPLAPVLDKKQQKKERLKAQAIASGDCYIWAYVTYPIVITVIGLFSTLLDSFPDTTIAAIGMSFLIVDRQALKHREITPPHWGWIILGLPYIWKRCNILKKSKTPFWLATMTIVIQIAAMTISLTLLTTDYKIIKEQIPSIATELLQEPGTPAPYFGATCVKLSGFKDFSDGNLSCTLDNGERIFIDILTNEKGESYVMWSPYSETSKTSTDNITSTTANKTSPPQLR
;
A
#
# COMPACT_ATOMS: atom_id res chain seq x y z
N MET A 1 -69.38 -27.83 24.41
CA MET A 1 -68.55 -26.89 25.20
C MET A 1 -67.33 -26.52 24.37
N SER A 2 -67.32 -25.32 23.77
CA SER A 2 -66.17 -24.81 23.03
C SER A 2 -65.24 -24.13 24.03
N LEU A 3 -64.09 -24.75 24.31
CA LEU A 3 -63.04 -24.14 25.13
C LEU A 3 -62.40 -23.03 24.31
N ALA A 4 -62.66 -21.78 24.69
CA ALA A 4 -61.95 -20.63 24.14
C ALA A 4 -60.44 -20.81 24.38
N PRO A 5 -59.59 -20.59 23.36
CA PRO A 5 -58.15 -20.70 23.54
C PRO A 5 -57.67 -19.62 24.52
N PRO A 6 -56.66 -19.92 25.35
CA PRO A 6 -56.14 -18.96 26.32
C PRO A 6 -55.57 -17.74 25.58
N LEU A 7 -56.01 -16.54 26.00
CA LEU A 7 -55.46 -15.28 25.50
C LEU A 7 -53.94 -15.27 25.70
N ALA A 8 -53.19 -15.06 24.61
CA ALA A 8 -51.76 -14.89 24.67
C ALA A 8 -51.41 -13.75 25.65
N PRO A 9 -50.36 -13.92 26.49
CA PRO A 9 -49.98 -12.89 27.44
C PRO A 9 -49.61 -11.61 26.69
N VAL A 10 -50.25 -10.50 27.08
CA VAL A 10 -49.94 -9.15 26.57
C VAL A 10 -48.51 -8.83 26.98
N LEU A 11 -47.56 -9.08 26.07
CA LEU A 11 -46.16 -8.80 26.25
C LEU A 11 -45.99 -7.31 26.61
N ASP A 12 -45.31 -6.98 27.71
CA ASP A 12 -45.09 -5.60 28.16
C ASP A 12 -44.55 -4.76 27.00
N LYS A 13 -45.04 -3.53 26.82
CA LYS A 13 -44.63 -2.63 25.73
C LYS A 13 -43.11 -2.47 25.66
N LYS A 14 -42.41 -2.57 26.81
CA LYS A 14 -40.94 -2.58 26.88
C LYS A 14 -40.32 -3.84 26.28
N GLN A 15 -40.91 -5.01 26.52
CA GLN A 15 -40.48 -6.27 25.92
C GLN A 15 -40.74 -6.27 24.41
N GLN A 16 -41.92 -5.82 23.96
CA GLN A 16 -42.22 -5.74 22.52
C GLN A 16 -41.23 -4.81 21.79
N LYS A 17 -40.89 -3.66 22.38
CA LYS A 17 -39.87 -2.75 21.84
C LYS A 17 -38.50 -3.42 21.78
N LYS A 18 -38.13 -4.19 22.81
CA LYS A 18 -36.84 -4.91 22.87
C LYS A 18 -36.76 -6.03 21.82
N GLU A 19 -37.85 -6.75 21.59
CA GLU A 19 -37.90 -7.81 20.57
C GLU A 19 -37.93 -7.25 19.14
N ARG A 20 -38.66 -6.15 18.90
CA ARG A 20 -38.62 -5.44 17.62
C ARG A 20 -37.20 -4.93 17.30
N LEU A 21 -36.51 -4.34 18.29
CA LEU A 21 -35.13 -3.90 18.12
C LEU A 21 -34.16 -5.07 17.88
N LYS A 22 -34.37 -6.24 18.51
CA LYS A 22 -33.58 -7.43 18.23
C LYS A 22 -33.82 -7.96 16.82
N ALA A 23 -35.07 -8.05 16.38
CA ALA A 23 -35.42 -8.48 15.04
C ALA A 23 -34.88 -7.52 13.97
N GLN A 24 -34.98 -6.20 14.21
CA GLN A 24 -34.40 -5.18 13.35
C GLN A 24 -32.87 -5.21 13.35
N ALA A 25 -32.23 -5.50 14.49
CA ALA A 25 -30.78 -5.69 14.57
C ALA A 25 -30.34 -6.93 13.79
N ILE A 26 -31.04 -8.05 13.89
CA ILE A 26 -30.74 -9.26 13.09
C ILE A 26 -30.90 -8.94 11.60
N ALA A 27 -31.91 -8.17 11.22
CA ALA A 27 -32.11 -7.74 9.85
C ALA A 27 -31.09 -6.69 9.37
N SER A 28 -30.36 -5.99 10.26
CA SER A 28 -29.72 -4.66 10.05
C SER A 28 -28.62 -4.56 9.00
N GLY A 29 -28.42 -5.57 8.16
CA GLY A 29 -27.51 -5.51 7.00
C GLY A 29 -26.07 -5.26 7.43
N ASP A 30 -25.43 -6.27 8.03
CA ASP A 30 -24.01 -6.17 8.38
C ASP A 30 -23.08 -6.20 7.16
N CYS A 31 -23.63 -6.38 5.95
CA CYS A 31 -22.87 -6.45 4.70
C CYS A 31 -21.99 -5.22 4.45
N TYR A 32 -22.46 -4.00 4.75
CA TYR A 32 -21.69 -2.77 4.52
C TYR A 32 -20.53 -2.62 5.51
N ILE A 33 -20.73 -3.04 6.78
CA ILE A 33 -19.65 -3.07 7.76
C ILE A 33 -18.62 -4.12 7.38
N TRP A 34 -19.07 -5.32 7.00
CA TRP A 34 -18.15 -6.36 6.56
C TRP A 34 -17.40 -5.95 5.30
N ALA A 35 -18.06 -5.32 4.32
CA ALA A 35 -17.41 -4.76 3.14
C ALA A 35 -16.37 -3.70 3.52
N TYR A 36 -16.68 -2.79 4.44
CA TYR A 36 -15.71 -1.82 4.95
C TYR A 36 -14.50 -2.47 5.62
N VAL A 37 -14.70 -3.55 6.38
CA VAL A 37 -13.63 -4.24 7.12
C VAL A 37 -12.78 -5.11 6.19
N THR A 38 -13.38 -5.76 5.20
CA THR A 38 -12.65 -6.64 4.26
C THR A 38 -12.02 -5.86 3.10
N TYR A 39 -12.56 -4.69 2.74
CA TYR A 39 -12.06 -3.89 1.64
C TYR A 39 -10.56 -3.56 1.72
N PRO A 40 -10.01 -3.09 2.86
CA PRO A 40 -8.58 -2.83 2.98
C PRO A 40 -7.74 -4.10 2.76
N ILE A 41 -8.23 -5.27 3.19
CA ILE A 41 -7.54 -6.54 2.98
C ILE A 41 -7.47 -6.86 1.49
N VAL A 42 -8.60 -6.71 0.78
CA VAL A 42 -8.67 -6.95 -0.67
C VAL A 42 -7.74 -6.00 -1.42
N ILE A 43 -7.74 -4.71 -1.07
CA ILE A 43 -6.84 -3.72 -1.67
C ILE A 43 -5.38 -4.07 -1.41
N THR A 44 -5.00 -4.45 -0.19
CA THR A 44 -3.63 -4.86 0.12
C THR A 44 -3.22 -6.10 -0.69
N VAL A 45 -4.10 -7.10 -0.81
CA VAL A 45 -3.80 -8.31 -1.61
C VAL A 45 -3.63 -7.95 -3.09
N ILE A 46 -4.53 -7.16 -3.66
CA ILE A 46 -4.43 -6.75 -5.07
C ILE A 46 -3.14 -5.95 -5.29
N GLY A 47 -2.80 -5.02 -4.39
CA GLY A 47 -1.59 -4.20 -4.51
C GLY A 47 -0.29 -5.01 -4.37
N LEU A 48 -0.32 -6.14 -3.65
CA LEU A 48 0.83 -7.04 -3.55
C LEU A 48 1.07 -7.86 -4.83
N PHE A 49 0.01 -8.17 -5.59
CA PHE A 49 0.09 -9.05 -6.76
C PHE A 49 -0.09 -8.31 -8.09
N SER A 50 -0.33 -7.00 -8.07
CA SER A 50 -0.65 -6.25 -9.28
C SER A 50 -0.29 -4.77 -9.17
N THR A 51 0.23 -4.23 -10.28
CA THR A 51 0.42 -2.79 -10.50
C THR A 51 -0.89 -2.05 -10.83
N LEU A 52 -2.03 -2.77 -10.88
CA LEU A 52 -3.35 -2.19 -11.17
C LEU A 52 -3.71 -1.02 -10.24
N LEU A 53 -3.20 -1.03 -9.00
CA LEU A 53 -3.51 -0.01 -8.01
C LEU A 53 -2.54 1.18 -8.00
N ASP A 54 -1.42 1.12 -8.74
CA ASP A 54 -0.39 2.18 -8.75
C ASP A 54 -0.92 3.49 -9.34
N SER A 55 -1.94 3.40 -10.19
CA SER A 55 -2.60 4.57 -10.81
C SER A 55 -3.72 5.16 -9.97
N PHE A 56 -4.12 4.51 -8.87
CA PHE A 56 -5.20 4.99 -8.00
C PHE A 56 -4.61 5.81 -6.84
N PRO A 57 -4.95 7.10 -6.72
CA PRO A 57 -4.48 7.88 -5.58
C PRO A 57 -5.11 7.34 -4.29
N ASP A 58 -4.33 7.32 -3.21
CA ASP A 58 -4.74 6.84 -1.88
C ASP A 58 -6.06 7.46 -1.39
N THR A 59 -6.32 8.70 -1.79
CA THR A 59 -7.57 9.42 -1.50
C THR A 59 -8.81 8.72 -2.06
N THR A 60 -8.69 8.07 -3.23
CA THR A 60 -9.78 7.31 -3.85
C THR A 60 -10.10 6.07 -3.04
N ILE A 61 -9.07 5.37 -2.56
CA ILE A 61 -9.21 4.18 -1.72
C ILE A 61 -9.91 4.54 -0.41
N ALA A 62 -9.48 5.63 0.23
CA ALA A 62 -10.12 6.16 1.43
C ALA A 62 -11.59 6.59 1.18
N ALA A 63 -11.88 7.21 0.03
CA ALA A 63 -13.23 7.63 -0.33
C ALA A 63 -14.20 6.45 -0.52
N ILE A 64 -13.73 5.36 -1.15
CA ILE A 64 -14.50 4.12 -1.29
C ILE A 64 -14.83 3.54 0.09
N GLY A 65 -13.84 3.47 0.99
CA GLY A 65 -14.07 3.04 2.38
C GLY A 65 -15.13 3.89 3.08
N MET A 66 -15.02 5.21 3.01
CA MET A 66 -16.01 6.12 3.62
C MET A 66 -17.42 5.94 3.03
N SER A 67 -17.53 5.64 1.74
CA SER A 67 -18.83 5.41 1.09
C SER A 67 -19.61 4.25 1.72
N PHE A 68 -18.94 3.15 2.12
CA PHE A 68 -19.60 2.04 2.80
C PHE A 68 -20.21 2.44 4.15
N LEU A 69 -19.52 3.29 4.92
CA LEU A 69 -20.03 3.79 6.20
C LEU A 69 -21.20 4.76 6.01
N ILE A 70 -21.18 5.56 4.94
CA ILE A 70 -22.30 6.44 4.57
C ILE A 70 -23.54 5.60 4.22
N VAL A 71 -23.38 4.56 3.41
CA VAL A 71 -24.47 3.66 3.02
C VAL A 71 -25.01 2.89 4.23
N ASP A 72 -24.15 2.37 5.11
CA ASP A 72 -24.59 1.74 6.37
C ASP A 72 -25.42 2.71 7.22
N ARG A 73 -24.98 3.96 7.36
CA ARG A 73 -25.73 4.99 8.09
C ARG A 73 -27.11 5.24 7.48
N GLN A 74 -27.20 5.32 6.16
CA GLN A 74 -28.48 5.50 5.46
C GLN A 74 -29.39 4.28 5.67
N ALA A 75 -28.83 3.07 5.62
CA ALA A 75 -29.57 1.83 5.87
C ALA A 75 -30.11 1.76 7.31
N LEU A 76 -29.35 2.22 8.31
CA LEU A 76 -29.83 2.32 9.69
C LEU A 76 -30.99 3.31 9.82
N LYS A 77 -30.89 4.49 9.19
CA LYS A 77 -31.99 5.48 9.18
C LYS A 77 -33.26 4.95 8.54
N HIS A 78 -33.14 4.25 7.40
CA HIS A 78 -34.27 3.67 6.68
C HIS A 78 -35.03 2.63 7.53
N ARG A 79 -34.34 2.03 8.52
CA ARG A 79 -34.91 1.04 9.45
C ARG A 79 -35.36 1.64 10.77
N GLU A 80 -35.42 2.97 10.86
CA GLU A 80 -35.79 3.72 12.07
C GLU A 80 -34.84 3.49 13.27
N ILE A 81 -33.62 3.04 13.00
CA ILE A 81 -32.57 2.90 14.02
C ILE A 81 -31.78 4.21 14.07
N THR A 82 -31.58 4.76 15.26
CA THR A 82 -30.74 5.96 15.46
C THR A 82 -29.29 5.65 15.11
N PRO A 83 -28.73 6.18 14.01
CA PRO A 83 -27.36 5.87 13.62
C PRO A 83 -26.34 6.65 14.48
N PRO A 84 -25.06 6.26 14.45
CA PRO A 84 -23.99 7.10 14.95
C PRO A 84 -23.98 8.50 14.31
N HIS A 85 -23.46 9.48 15.04
CA HIS A 85 -23.24 10.84 14.53
C HIS A 85 -22.35 10.83 13.28
N TRP A 86 -22.61 11.72 12.32
CA TRP A 86 -21.94 11.73 11.01
C TRP A 86 -20.43 11.94 11.13
N GLY A 87 -19.97 12.77 12.08
CA GLY A 87 -18.54 12.99 12.33
C GLY A 87 -17.74 11.73 12.70
N TRP A 88 -18.41 10.66 13.17
CA TRP A 88 -17.72 9.39 13.44
C TRP A 88 -17.34 8.63 12.17
N ILE A 89 -17.97 8.91 11.02
CA ILE A 89 -17.65 8.25 9.74
C ILE A 89 -16.19 8.52 9.34
N ILE A 90 -15.70 9.73 9.61
CA ILE A 90 -14.29 10.11 9.34
C ILE A 90 -13.34 9.23 10.18
N LEU A 91 -13.75 8.90 11.40
CA LEU A 91 -13.02 8.06 12.33
C LEU A 91 -13.56 6.63 12.27
N GLY A 92 -13.49 5.95 11.12
CA GLY A 92 -14.21 4.70 10.86
C GLY A 92 -14.22 3.65 12.00
N LEU A 93 -13.15 3.52 12.79
CA LEU A 93 -13.10 2.65 13.98
C LEU A 93 -14.12 3.05 15.08
N PRO A 94 -14.09 4.28 15.63
CA PRO A 94 -15.16 4.80 16.47
C PRO A 94 -16.58 4.63 15.93
N TYR A 95 -16.79 4.77 14.61
CA TYR A 95 -18.10 4.53 13.99
C TYR A 95 -18.56 3.08 14.21
N ILE A 96 -17.72 2.09 13.89
CA ILE A 96 -18.04 0.67 14.05
C ILE A 96 -18.31 0.35 15.53
N TRP A 97 -17.47 0.87 16.45
CA TRP A 97 -17.66 0.65 17.88
C TRP A 97 -19.00 1.20 18.38
N LYS A 98 -19.34 2.45 18.02
CA LYS A 98 -20.62 3.07 18.39
C LYS A 98 -21.81 2.29 17.80
N ARG A 99 -21.72 1.88 16.54
CA ARG A 99 -22.75 1.05 15.88
C ARG A 99 -22.98 -0.26 16.63
N CYS A 100 -21.91 -1.00 16.97
CA CYS A 100 -22.02 -2.25 17.72
C CYS A 100 -22.71 -2.05 19.08
N ASN A 101 -22.42 -0.96 19.79
CA ASN A 101 -23.07 -0.65 21.07
C ASN A 101 -24.56 -0.29 20.92
N ILE A 102 -24.93 0.46 19.87
CA ILE A 102 -26.32 0.81 19.58
C ILE A 102 -27.13 -0.45 19.23
N LEU A 103 -26.58 -1.31 18.38
CA LEU A 103 -27.24 -2.54 17.93
C LEU A 103 -27.15 -3.69 18.95
N LYS A 104 -26.38 -3.51 20.04
CA LYS A 104 -26.06 -4.56 21.03
C LYS A 104 -25.51 -5.84 20.37
N LYS A 105 -24.71 -5.68 19.32
CA LYS A 105 -24.08 -6.78 18.56
C LYS A 105 -22.66 -7.05 19.04
N SER A 106 -22.07 -8.14 18.54
CA SER A 106 -20.66 -8.43 18.79
C SER A 106 -19.78 -7.28 18.27
N LYS A 107 -18.63 -7.12 18.93
CA LYS A 107 -17.59 -6.16 18.53
C LYS A 107 -16.56 -6.81 17.60
N THR A 108 -16.85 -7.99 17.05
CA THR A 108 -15.95 -8.72 16.14
C THR A 108 -15.51 -7.87 14.95
N PRO A 109 -16.40 -7.12 14.25
CA PRO A 109 -15.98 -6.28 13.13
C PRO A 109 -15.01 -5.17 13.53
N PHE A 110 -15.18 -4.60 14.74
CA PHE A 110 -14.27 -3.59 15.27
C PHE A 110 -12.87 -4.15 15.53
N TRP A 111 -12.79 -5.31 16.18
CA TRP A 111 -11.50 -5.94 16.47
C TRP A 111 -10.79 -6.39 15.20
N LEU A 112 -11.53 -6.93 14.23
CA LEU A 112 -10.95 -7.31 12.94
C LEU A 112 -10.39 -6.09 12.20
N ALA A 113 -11.15 -4.99 12.09
CA ALA A 113 -10.67 -3.74 11.49
C ALA A 113 -9.41 -3.21 12.18
N THR A 114 -9.38 -3.28 13.52
CA THR A 114 -8.23 -2.84 14.31
C THR A 114 -6.99 -3.68 13.99
N MET A 115 -7.13 -5.00 13.93
CA MET A 115 -6.02 -5.90 13.58
C MET A 115 -5.54 -5.67 12.15
N THR A 116 -6.44 -5.47 11.19
CA THR A 116 -6.08 -5.14 9.81
C THR A 116 -5.24 -3.87 9.74
N ILE A 117 -5.65 -2.79 10.43
CA ILE A 117 -4.89 -1.54 10.46
C ILE A 117 -3.52 -1.73 11.10
N VAL A 118 -3.44 -2.45 12.22
CA VAL A 118 -2.17 -2.73 12.91
C VAL A 118 -1.21 -3.52 12.00
N ILE A 119 -1.71 -4.54 11.30
CA ILE A 119 -0.92 -5.35 10.36
C ILE A 119 -0.44 -4.48 9.19
N GLN A 120 -1.29 -3.63 8.62
CA GLN A 120 -0.92 -2.73 7.53
C GLN A 120 0.16 -1.72 7.95
N ILE A 121 0.02 -1.12 9.13
CA ILE A 121 1.04 -0.21 9.68
C ILE A 121 2.35 -0.96 9.90
N ALA A 122 2.30 -2.14 10.51
CA ALA A 122 3.50 -2.95 10.75
C ALA A 122 4.20 -3.31 9.43
N ALA A 123 3.46 -3.79 8.42
CA ALA A 123 3.99 -4.08 7.10
C ALA A 123 4.63 -2.84 6.47
N MET A 124 3.96 -1.69 6.50
CA MET A 124 4.49 -0.43 5.97
C MET A 124 5.79 0.00 6.67
N THR A 125 5.86 -0.13 8.01
CA THR A 125 7.08 0.20 8.76
C THR A 125 8.24 -0.72 8.42
N ILE A 126 7.99 -2.02 8.21
CA ILE A 126 9.02 -2.99 7.80
C ILE A 126 9.52 -2.64 6.39
N SER A 127 8.61 -2.42 5.44
CA SER A 127 8.95 -2.03 4.07
C SER A 127 9.76 -0.75 4.03
N LEU A 128 9.36 0.27 4.80
CA LEU A 128 10.11 1.52 4.91
C LEU A 128 11.52 1.29 5.48
N THR A 129 11.64 0.45 6.50
CA THR A 129 12.95 0.13 7.10
C THR A 129 13.88 -0.57 6.10
N LEU A 130 13.36 -1.52 5.32
CA LEU A 130 14.11 -2.19 4.25
C LEU A 130 14.58 -1.18 3.20
N LEU A 131 13.68 -0.34 2.69
CA LEU A 131 14.02 0.72 1.74
C LEU A 131 15.08 1.69 2.28
N THR A 132 15.00 2.08 3.55
CA THR A 132 16.02 2.96 4.16
C THR A 132 17.37 2.28 4.34
N THR A 133 17.39 0.97 4.53
CA THR A 133 18.61 0.18 4.67
C THR A 133 19.30 0.08 3.32
N ASP A 134 18.55 -0.29 2.28
CA ASP A 134 19.05 -0.33 0.90
C ASP A 134 19.55 1.05 0.47
N TYR A 135 18.80 2.11 0.80
CA TYR A 135 19.22 3.49 0.55
C TYR A 135 20.59 3.82 1.16
N LYS A 136 20.82 3.42 2.41
CA LYS A 136 22.10 3.68 3.09
C LYS A 136 23.23 2.91 2.43
N ILE A 137 23.01 1.63 2.14
CA ILE A 137 23.98 0.76 1.47
C ILE A 137 24.35 1.33 0.10
N ILE A 138 23.35 1.67 -0.72
CA ILE A 138 23.55 2.27 -2.04
C ILE A 138 24.36 3.56 -1.94
N LYS A 139 24.00 4.46 -1.01
CA LYS A 139 24.68 5.74 -0.84
C LYS A 139 26.15 5.59 -0.42
N GLU A 140 26.46 4.59 0.41
CA GLU A 140 27.81 4.38 0.93
C GLU A 140 28.69 3.57 -0.04
N GLN A 141 28.14 2.57 -0.73
CA GLN A 141 28.92 1.62 -1.53
C GLN A 141 29.02 1.99 -3.02
N ILE A 142 27.95 2.50 -3.62
CA ILE A 142 27.92 2.77 -5.07
C ILE A 142 28.99 3.76 -5.54
N PRO A 143 29.35 4.84 -4.80
CA PRO A 143 30.42 5.73 -5.26
C PRO A 143 31.76 5.04 -5.40
N SER A 144 32.08 4.14 -4.46
CA SER A 144 33.32 3.37 -4.48
C SER A 144 33.35 2.42 -5.68
N ILE A 145 32.25 1.68 -5.90
CA ILE A 145 32.13 0.73 -7.01
C ILE A 145 32.19 1.46 -8.36
N ALA A 146 31.48 2.58 -8.50
CA ALA A 146 31.51 3.38 -9.73
C ALA A 146 32.92 3.93 -10.01
N THR A 147 33.65 4.34 -8.97
CA THR A 147 35.05 4.79 -9.11
C THR A 147 35.96 3.66 -9.58
N GLU A 148 35.79 2.45 -9.06
CA GLU A 148 36.57 1.27 -9.47
C GLU A 148 36.32 0.92 -10.96
N LEU A 149 35.05 0.94 -11.40
CA LEU A 149 34.69 0.69 -12.80
C LEU A 149 35.31 1.72 -13.77
N LEU A 150 35.42 2.98 -13.35
CA LEU A 150 36.04 4.04 -14.16
C LEU A 150 37.57 3.93 -14.24
N GLN A 151 38.20 3.15 -13.37
CA GLN A 151 39.63 2.87 -13.41
C GLN A 151 39.98 1.71 -14.35
N GLU A 152 38.99 1.00 -14.90
CA GLU A 152 39.25 -0.11 -15.82
C GLU A 152 39.95 0.38 -17.12
N PRO A 153 40.93 -0.39 -17.65
CA PRO A 153 41.72 -0.01 -18.82
C PRO A 153 40.92 0.24 -20.11
N GLY A 154 39.64 -0.17 -20.15
CA GLY A 154 38.73 0.01 -21.29
C GLY A 154 37.88 1.28 -21.21
N THR A 155 37.96 2.06 -20.13
CA THR A 155 37.13 3.24 -19.93
C THR A 155 37.58 4.40 -20.84
N PRO A 156 36.69 5.00 -21.63
CA PRO A 156 37.03 6.11 -22.52
C PRO A 156 37.29 7.42 -21.74
N ALA A 157 38.15 8.29 -22.28
CA ALA A 157 38.22 9.68 -21.83
C ALA A 157 36.89 10.41 -22.14
N PRO A 158 36.43 11.35 -21.30
CA PRO A 158 37.09 11.94 -20.13
C PRO A 158 36.90 11.17 -18.81
N TYR A 159 36.28 9.98 -18.84
CA TYR A 159 35.85 9.27 -17.64
C TYR A 159 36.95 8.41 -16.99
N PHE A 160 37.99 8.05 -17.76
CA PHE A 160 39.07 7.19 -17.27
C PHE A 160 39.77 7.78 -16.04
N GLY A 161 39.78 7.01 -14.95
CA GLY A 161 40.41 7.40 -13.69
C GLY A 161 39.67 8.47 -12.88
N ALA A 162 38.49 8.91 -13.32
CA ALA A 162 37.67 9.88 -12.59
C ALA A 162 37.01 9.23 -11.37
N THR A 163 36.79 10.02 -10.31
CA THR A 163 36.20 9.52 -9.06
C THR A 163 34.78 10.02 -8.87
N CYS A 164 33.90 9.14 -8.37
CA CYS A 164 32.51 9.49 -8.10
C CYS A 164 32.40 10.26 -6.77
N VAL A 165 32.12 11.57 -6.85
CA VAL A 165 32.12 12.47 -5.68
C VAL A 165 30.72 12.64 -5.10
N LYS A 166 29.68 12.66 -5.95
CA LYS A 166 28.32 12.92 -5.50
C LYS A 166 27.29 12.15 -6.30
N LEU A 167 26.55 11.28 -5.60
CA LEU A 167 25.36 10.64 -6.13
C LEU A 167 24.15 11.58 -6.11
N SER A 168 23.32 11.48 -7.15
CA SER A 168 22.06 12.21 -7.36
C SER A 168 21.02 11.28 -7.98
N GLY A 169 19.73 11.63 -7.88
CA GLY A 169 18.65 10.80 -8.44
C GLY A 169 18.11 9.72 -7.50
N PHE A 170 18.46 9.79 -6.21
CA PHE A 170 18.04 8.83 -5.20
C PHE A 170 16.53 8.68 -4.99
N LYS A 171 15.73 9.70 -5.33
CA LYS A 171 14.27 9.63 -5.15
C LYS A 171 13.62 8.65 -6.14
N ASP A 172 14.29 8.42 -7.27
CA ASP A 172 13.78 7.64 -8.40
C ASP A 172 14.77 6.49 -8.70
N PHE A 173 15.46 5.97 -7.68
CA PHE A 173 16.46 4.91 -7.86
C PHE A 173 15.80 3.59 -8.34
N SER A 174 14.54 3.36 -7.96
CA SER A 174 13.72 2.26 -8.46
C SER A 174 13.50 2.34 -9.97
N ASP A 175 13.60 3.54 -10.52
CA ASP A 175 13.33 3.84 -11.93
C ASP A 175 14.63 3.94 -12.74
N GLY A 176 15.76 3.50 -12.17
CA GLY A 176 17.08 3.50 -12.84
C GLY A 176 17.71 4.89 -12.98
N ASN A 177 17.17 5.92 -12.31
CA ASN A 177 17.63 7.31 -12.50
C ASN A 177 18.79 7.71 -11.57
N LEU A 178 19.65 6.76 -11.18
CA LEU A 178 20.79 7.07 -10.33
C LEU A 178 21.91 7.68 -11.19
N SER A 179 22.48 8.79 -10.74
CA SER A 179 23.59 9.45 -11.44
C SER A 179 24.70 9.81 -10.47
N CYS A 180 25.93 9.80 -10.95
CA CYS A 180 27.06 10.33 -10.20
C CYS A 180 27.70 11.52 -10.91
N THR A 181 28.00 12.56 -10.13
CA THR A 181 28.90 13.64 -10.53
C THR A 181 30.33 13.27 -10.16
N LEU A 182 31.21 13.34 -11.16
CA LEU A 182 32.62 13.01 -11.05
C LEU A 182 33.43 14.23 -10.59
N ASP A 183 34.65 13.99 -10.12
CA ASP A 183 35.61 15.03 -9.71
C ASP A 183 36.02 15.97 -10.84
N ASN A 184 36.06 15.48 -12.07
CA ASN A 184 36.29 16.28 -13.28
C ASN A 184 35.08 17.13 -13.72
N GLY A 185 33.96 17.06 -12.98
CA GLY A 185 32.72 17.81 -13.26
C GLY A 185 31.75 17.12 -14.22
N GLU A 186 32.15 16.04 -14.87
CA GLU A 186 31.28 15.23 -15.74
C GLU A 186 30.26 14.44 -14.92
N ARG A 187 29.24 13.91 -15.61
CA ARG A 187 28.23 13.05 -15.00
C ARG A 187 28.13 11.71 -15.72
N ILE A 188 27.81 10.69 -14.94
CA ILE A 188 27.48 9.35 -15.43
C ILE A 188 26.14 8.91 -14.86
N PHE A 189 25.43 8.09 -15.62
CA PHE A 189 24.33 7.28 -15.10
C PHE A 189 24.89 6.00 -14.48
N ILE A 190 24.23 5.52 -13.44
CA ILE A 190 24.57 4.29 -12.74
C ILE A 190 23.33 3.41 -12.74
N ASP A 191 23.46 2.24 -13.35
CA ASP A 191 22.41 1.23 -13.37
C ASP A 191 22.79 0.10 -12.42
N ILE A 192 21.84 -0.29 -11.56
CA ILE A 192 21.98 -1.47 -10.70
C ILE A 192 21.06 -2.54 -11.29
N LEU A 193 21.67 -3.58 -11.82
CA LEU A 193 20.97 -4.66 -12.47
C LEU A 193 21.10 -5.92 -11.61
N THR A 194 20.01 -6.67 -11.49
CA THR A 194 20.00 -7.95 -10.77
C THR A 194 19.86 -9.08 -11.77
N ASN A 195 20.74 -10.08 -11.72
CA ASN A 195 20.66 -11.24 -12.61
C ASN A 195 19.61 -12.26 -12.12
N GLU A 196 19.31 -13.27 -12.94
CA GLU A 196 18.35 -14.34 -12.61
C GLU A 196 18.73 -15.18 -11.38
N LYS A 197 20.00 -15.11 -10.95
CA LYS A 197 20.51 -15.78 -9.75
C LYS A 197 20.41 -14.91 -8.49
N GLY A 198 19.91 -13.68 -8.60
CA GLY A 198 19.79 -12.72 -7.50
C GLY A 198 21.07 -11.92 -7.20
N GLU A 199 22.11 -12.02 -8.03
CA GLU A 199 23.33 -11.24 -7.86
C GLU A 199 23.13 -9.86 -8.51
N SER A 200 23.49 -8.80 -7.78
CA SER A 200 23.38 -7.42 -8.27
C SER A 200 24.73 -6.94 -8.79
N TYR A 201 24.72 -6.30 -9.96
CA TYR A 201 25.88 -5.71 -10.61
C TYR A 201 25.62 -4.23 -10.93
N VAL A 202 26.69 -3.45 -10.87
CA VAL A 202 26.66 -2.00 -11.14
C VAL A 202 27.23 -1.77 -12.53
N MET A 203 26.52 -1.03 -13.36
CA MET A 203 26.98 -0.57 -14.65
C MET A 203 26.95 0.96 -14.69
N TRP A 204 27.73 1.54 -15.58
CA TRP A 204 27.71 2.98 -15.81
C TRP A 204 27.58 3.30 -17.30
N SER A 205 27.01 4.46 -17.59
CA SER A 205 26.96 5.03 -18.94
C SER A 205 27.13 6.54 -18.90
N PRO A 206 27.61 7.17 -20.00
CA PRO A 206 27.69 8.62 -20.10
C PRO A 206 26.34 9.30 -19.85
N TYR A 207 26.34 10.40 -19.10
CA TYR A 207 25.10 11.15 -18.86
C TYR A 207 24.61 11.84 -20.13
N SER A 208 23.33 11.68 -20.44
CA SER A 208 22.64 12.33 -21.56
C SER A 208 21.29 12.87 -21.08
N GLU A 209 20.98 14.14 -21.33
CA GLU A 209 19.69 14.72 -20.93
C GLU A 209 18.49 14.10 -21.65
N THR A 210 18.73 13.47 -22.80
CA THR A 210 17.71 12.82 -23.65
C THR A 210 17.16 11.50 -23.12
N SER A 211 17.79 10.85 -22.12
CA SER A 211 17.36 9.54 -21.60
C SER A 211 16.18 9.61 -20.62
N LYS A 212 15.67 10.79 -20.26
CA LYS A 212 14.46 10.94 -19.42
C LYS A 212 13.15 10.51 -20.11
N THR A 213 13.19 10.12 -21.39
CA THR A 213 11.99 9.93 -22.23
C THR A 213 11.98 8.59 -22.97
N SER A 214 12.43 7.50 -22.34
CA SER A 214 12.38 6.19 -23.00
C SER A 214 12.12 5.02 -22.03
N THR A 215 11.15 5.18 -21.14
CA THR A 215 10.49 4.03 -20.48
C THR A 215 9.11 3.79 -21.09
N ASP A 216 8.95 4.08 -22.38
CA ASP A 216 7.85 3.58 -23.21
C ASP A 216 8.47 3.08 -24.51
N ASN A 217 8.42 1.77 -24.70
CA ASN A 217 9.01 0.98 -25.79
C ASN A 217 10.49 0.62 -25.60
N ILE A 218 10.77 -0.67 -25.34
CA ILE A 218 11.39 -1.56 -26.33
C ILE A 218 11.19 -3.00 -25.86
N THR A 219 10.29 -3.69 -26.56
CA THR A 219 10.31 -5.14 -26.74
C THR A 219 11.48 -5.48 -27.69
N SER A 220 12.30 -6.46 -27.31
CA SER A 220 13.23 -7.26 -28.15
C SER A 220 14.31 -6.52 -28.96
N THR A 221 15.60 -6.83 -28.71
CA THR A 221 16.48 -7.65 -29.59
C THR A 221 17.91 -7.75 -29.02
N THR A 222 18.27 -8.97 -28.62
CA THR A 222 19.54 -9.74 -28.74
C THR A 222 20.92 -9.06 -28.85
N ALA A 223 21.79 -9.45 -27.89
CA ALA A 223 23.25 -9.71 -27.94
C ALA A 223 24.27 -8.56 -28.05
N ASN A 224 25.16 -8.44 -27.03
CA ASN A 224 26.49 -9.06 -27.13
C ASN A 224 27.19 -9.25 -25.76
N LYS A 225 28.01 -10.30 -25.71
CA LYS A 225 28.80 -10.81 -24.58
C LYS A 225 29.87 -9.82 -24.10
N THR A 226 29.93 -9.53 -22.79
CA THR A 226 31.19 -9.41 -22.03
C THR A 226 30.87 -9.74 -20.56
N SER A 227 31.63 -10.67 -19.96
CA SER A 227 31.39 -11.16 -18.60
C SER A 227 31.84 -10.13 -17.57
N PRO A 228 30.98 -9.67 -16.63
CA PRO A 228 31.41 -8.84 -15.51
C PRO A 228 32.06 -9.69 -14.39
N PRO A 229 32.90 -9.08 -13.54
CA PRO A 229 33.56 -9.75 -12.41
C PRO A 229 32.54 -10.17 -11.34
N GLN A 230 32.79 -11.33 -10.74
CA GLN A 230 31.93 -11.96 -9.72
C GLN A 230 32.34 -11.49 -8.31
N LEU A 231 31.36 -11.10 -7.50
CA LEU A 231 31.54 -10.83 -6.07
C LEU A 231 31.70 -12.16 -5.30
N ARG A 232 32.66 -12.20 -4.37
CA ARG A 232 32.77 -13.22 -3.31
C ARG A 232 32.22 -12.69 -2.01
#